data_AF-A0A6H9SXP0-F1
#
_entry.id   AF-A0A6H9SXP0-F1
#
_cell.length_a   1.000
_cell.length_b   1.000
_cell.length_c   1.000
_cell.angle_alpha   90.00
_cell.angle_beta   90.00
_cell.angle_gamma   90.00
#
_symmetry.space_group_name_H-M   'P 1'
#
loop_
_entity.id
_entity.type
_entity.pdbx_description
1 polymer ?
#
loop_
_entity_poly.entity_id
_entity_poly.type
_entity_poly.pdbx_seq_one_letter_code
_entity_poly.pdbx_strand_id
1 'polypeptide(L)'
;MAPNLTFAPGDVLPPGAIHTGGSPSIARSSIATGTDILTVKRLSKIFGPKPERAIEMMKRGVGRNEIFAETGNMVAVNDVSLSVRAGEIFVIMGLSGSGKSTLVRLLNRLIEPTAGQVVLEGRDIAPMSTPELRDVRRQKMAMVFQSFALLPNRTVLDNIAYGLEVAGIRKAQRYEVARAALERVGLGSYEKLLPSELSGGMQQRVGLARALAVNPSVLLMDEAFSALDPLIRFEMQNELLRLQKEEQRTIVFISHDIEEAVKIGGRIGIMKDGCLIQVGTPAELIQTPADAYVQDFFRNVDVSRFLKASSMMTPVERGLLRCDALTPSDRYLNQLIDSGAECGYVCDESGRYLGCVTPATLHRSGTKPIRDAFLNDFNAVSIDTDLHRLASIALTQQHDVPVTDGVGRLAGVVSCRTILKQMMQRRAA
;
A
#
# COMPACT_ATOMS: atom_id res chain seq x y z
N MET A 1 44.33 62.77 -26.40
CA MET A 1 45.78 62.53 -26.56
C MET A 1 46.15 61.33 -25.72
N ALA A 2 46.75 60.31 -26.33
CA ALA A 2 47.43 59.18 -25.67
C ALA A 2 48.54 59.70 -24.71
N PRO A 3 49.19 58.90 -23.82
CA PRO A 3 49.63 57.49 -24.01
C PRO A 3 49.26 56.54 -22.84
N ASN A 4 48.95 55.26 -23.07
CA ASN A 4 49.80 54.10 -23.43
C ASN A 4 50.70 53.58 -22.29
N LEU A 5 50.49 52.30 -21.91
CA LEU A 5 51.36 51.14 -22.22
C LEU A 5 50.69 49.88 -21.59
N THR A 6 50.03 48.93 -22.27
CA THR A 6 50.41 47.90 -23.29
C THR A 6 50.70 46.49 -22.70
N PHE A 7 49.70 45.60 -22.86
CA PHE A 7 49.57 44.13 -23.07
C PHE A 7 50.20 43.03 -22.16
N ALA A 8 49.31 42.28 -21.47
CA ALA A 8 48.84 40.86 -21.65
C ALA A 8 49.85 39.71 -22.00
N PRO A 9 49.48 38.39 -21.96
CA PRO A 9 48.20 37.73 -21.60
C PRO A 9 48.34 36.43 -20.76
N GLY A 10 47.21 35.79 -20.41
CA GLY A 10 47.19 34.37 -20.03
C GLY A 10 46.05 33.88 -19.14
N ASP A 11 44.81 34.07 -19.59
CA ASP A 11 43.61 33.23 -19.33
C ASP A 11 43.09 33.02 -17.89
N VAL A 12 42.35 34.03 -17.43
CA VAL A 12 40.96 34.01 -16.90
C VAL A 12 40.46 32.71 -16.21
N LEU A 13 40.72 32.57 -14.89
CA LEU A 13 39.80 32.80 -13.73
C LEU A 13 38.26 32.51 -13.87
N PRO A 14 37.45 32.40 -12.77
CA PRO A 14 37.50 31.56 -11.55
C PRO A 14 36.05 31.20 -11.06
N PRO A 15 35.63 31.31 -9.77
CA PRO A 15 35.87 30.48 -8.58
C PRO A 15 34.56 30.01 -7.89
N GLY A 16 34.67 29.23 -6.80
CA GLY A 16 33.56 29.05 -5.85
C GLY A 16 33.94 28.30 -4.58
N ALA A 17 34.55 29.00 -3.62
CA ALA A 17 34.78 28.53 -2.26
C ALA A 17 33.56 28.88 -1.37
N ILE A 18 32.91 27.90 -0.72
CA ILE A 18 33.06 27.42 0.68
C ILE A 18 32.11 28.12 1.70
N HIS A 19 31.20 27.28 2.25
CA HIS A 19 30.44 27.29 3.54
C HIS A 19 29.55 28.52 3.89
N THR A 20 28.38 28.41 4.53
CA THR A 20 27.96 27.64 5.73
C THR A 20 26.42 27.53 5.86
N GLY A 21 25.91 26.42 6.44
CA GLY A 21 24.79 26.49 7.41
C GLY A 21 23.39 26.00 7.00
N GLY A 22 23.01 24.80 7.47
CA GLY A 22 21.64 24.48 7.93
C GLY A 22 20.62 23.96 6.91
N SER A 23 20.44 22.63 6.83
CA SER A 23 19.24 22.02 6.24
C SER A 23 18.71 20.92 7.18
N PRO A 24 17.40 20.89 7.48
CA PRO A 24 16.81 19.83 8.28
C PRO A 24 16.69 18.55 7.47
N SER A 25 17.22 17.47 8.04
CA SER A 25 16.99 16.06 7.79
C SER A 25 15.81 15.72 6.86
N ILE A 26 16.13 15.46 5.60
CA ILE A 26 15.26 14.71 4.68
C ILE A 26 15.21 13.26 5.19
N ALA A 27 14.02 12.83 5.59
CA ALA A 27 13.73 11.45 5.96
C ALA A 27 14.18 10.51 4.84
N ARG A 28 15.05 9.56 5.20
CA ARG A 28 15.61 8.55 4.32
C ARG A 28 14.48 7.68 3.77
N SER A 29 14.27 7.74 2.46
CA SER A 29 13.49 6.76 1.71
C SER A 29 14.24 5.43 1.72
N SER A 30 13.72 4.45 2.45
CA SER A 30 14.13 3.05 2.30
C SER A 30 13.48 2.45 1.04
N ILE A 31 14.27 1.61 0.39
CA ILE A 31 14.10 1.09 -0.97
C ILE A 31 12.93 0.12 -1.07
N ALA A 32 12.04 0.37 -2.03
CA ALA A 32 11.28 -0.66 -2.75
C ALA A 32 11.04 -0.16 -4.18
N THR A 33 11.86 -0.64 -5.11
CA THR A 33 11.81 -0.33 -6.54
C THR A 33 10.55 -0.90 -7.18
N GLY A 34 9.56 -0.03 -7.38
CA GLY A 34 8.47 -0.19 -8.33
C GLY A 34 8.24 1.16 -9.00
N THR A 35 8.13 1.18 -10.33
CA THR A 35 7.85 2.41 -11.07
C THR A 35 6.43 2.87 -10.74
N ASP A 36 6.27 4.15 -10.37
CA ASP A 36 4.95 4.74 -10.12
C ASP A 36 4.15 4.81 -11.43
N ILE A 37 2.99 4.16 -11.46
CA ILE A 37 2.09 4.19 -12.63
C ILE A 37 1.18 5.42 -12.59
N LEU A 38 0.77 5.83 -11.38
CA LEU A 38 -0.11 6.98 -11.17
C LEU A 38 0.50 7.89 -10.09
N THR A 39 0.76 9.14 -10.44
CA THR A 39 1.31 10.14 -9.51
C THR A 39 0.40 11.36 -9.48
N VAL A 40 0.06 11.81 -8.28
CA VAL A 40 -0.75 13.00 -8.03
C VAL A 40 0.12 14.04 -7.37
N LYS A 41 0.11 15.27 -7.89
CA LYS A 41 0.93 16.38 -7.37
C LYS A 41 0.06 17.56 -7.01
N ARG A 42 0.00 17.88 -5.71
CA ARG A 42 -0.68 19.07 -5.16
C ARG A 42 -2.10 19.26 -5.70
N LEU A 43 -2.85 18.17 -5.78
CA LEU A 43 -4.15 18.13 -6.39
C LEU A 43 -5.20 18.72 -5.46
N SER A 44 -5.99 19.66 -5.98
CA SER A 44 -7.04 20.34 -5.23
C SER A 44 -8.32 20.41 -6.02
N LYS A 45 -9.45 20.31 -5.31
CA LYS A 45 -10.79 20.53 -5.85
C LYS A 45 -11.64 21.35 -4.89
N ILE A 46 -12.11 22.47 -5.40
CA ILE A 46 -13.06 23.36 -4.75
C ILE A 46 -14.33 23.40 -5.61
N PHE A 47 -15.47 23.21 -4.98
CA PHE A 47 -16.79 23.37 -5.59
C PHE A 47 -17.39 24.70 -5.17
N GLY A 48 -18.00 25.41 -6.11
CA GLY A 48 -18.65 26.69 -5.87
C GLY A 48 -18.14 27.80 -6.81
N PRO A 49 -18.74 28.99 -6.72
CA PRO A 49 -18.41 30.11 -7.58
C PRO A 49 -17.07 30.75 -7.17
N LYS A 50 -16.26 31.15 -8.17
CA LYS A 50 -15.00 31.88 -7.98
C LYS A 50 -14.06 31.22 -6.95
N PRO A 51 -13.55 30.02 -7.24
CA PRO A 51 -12.74 29.25 -6.30
C PRO A 51 -11.42 29.94 -5.93
N GLU A 52 -10.99 30.98 -6.65
CA GLU A 52 -9.74 31.72 -6.42
C GLU A 52 -9.69 32.30 -5.00
N ARG A 53 -10.80 32.86 -4.52
CA ARG A 53 -10.89 33.39 -3.15
C ARG A 53 -10.71 32.30 -2.10
N ALA A 54 -11.30 31.12 -2.32
CA ALA A 54 -11.13 29.98 -1.42
C ALA A 54 -9.68 29.47 -1.42
N ILE A 55 -8.99 29.48 -2.58
CA ILE A 55 -7.57 29.14 -2.67
C ILE A 55 -6.71 30.09 -1.82
N GLU A 56 -6.97 31.40 -1.90
CA GLU A 56 -6.25 32.40 -1.09
C GLU A 56 -6.49 32.21 0.41
N MET A 57 -7.72 31.92 0.82
CA MET A 57 -8.05 31.63 2.22
C MET A 57 -7.37 30.36 2.72
N MET A 58 -7.32 29.29 1.92
CA MET A 58 -6.59 28.07 2.27
C MET A 58 -5.09 28.33 2.45
N LYS A 59 -4.48 29.15 1.58
CA LYS A 59 -3.05 29.54 1.70
C LYS A 59 -2.76 30.29 3.00
N ARG A 60 -3.77 30.96 3.57
CA ARG A 60 -3.69 31.65 4.87
C ARG A 60 -3.97 30.73 6.06
N GLY A 61 -4.24 29.44 5.83
CA GLY A 61 -4.52 28.46 6.87
C GLY A 61 -5.96 28.45 7.38
N VAL A 62 -6.90 29.10 6.68
CA VAL A 62 -8.32 29.11 7.07
C VAL A 62 -8.92 27.71 6.88
N GLY A 63 -9.71 27.25 7.85
CA GLY A 63 -10.31 25.92 7.81
C GLY A 63 -11.42 25.79 6.76
N ARG A 64 -11.65 24.58 6.23
CA ARG A 64 -12.66 24.35 5.17
C ARG A 64 -14.08 24.79 5.55
N ASN A 65 -14.46 24.63 6.81
CA ASN A 65 -15.80 24.99 7.30
C ASN A 65 -15.99 26.51 7.33
N GLU A 66 -14.94 27.25 7.72
CA GLU A 66 -14.93 28.71 7.71
C GLU A 66 -14.96 29.24 6.27
N ILE A 67 -14.17 28.63 5.37
CA ILE A 67 -14.21 28.95 3.94
C ILE A 67 -15.61 28.75 3.37
N PHE A 68 -16.28 27.65 3.72
CA PHE A 68 -17.65 27.39 3.27
C PHE A 68 -18.62 28.42 3.83
N ALA A 69 -18.53 28.76 5.11
CA ALA A 69 -19.38 29.77 5.75
C ALA A 69 -19.22 31.17 5.14
N GLU A 70 -17.99 31.57 4.79
CA GLU A 70 -17.72 32.90 4.25
C GLU A 70 -17.93 33.03 2.74
N THR A 71 -17.69 31.96 1.99
CA THR A 71 -17.63 32.03 0.52
C THR A 71 -18.65 31.14 -0.20
N GLY A 72 -19.29 30.22 0.53
CA GLY A 72 -20.11 29.16 -0.07
C GLY A 72 -19.33 28.11 -0.86
N ASN A 73 -17.99 28.20 -0.89
CA ASN A 73 -17.14 27.22 -1.58
C ASN A 73 -16.85 26.01 -0.69
N MET A 74 -17.11 24.82 -1.21
CA MET A 74 -16.79 23.56 -0.54
C MET A 74 -15.42 23.06 -1.01
N VAL A 75 -14.47 23.01 -0.08
CA VAL A 75 -13.15 22.40 -0.32
C VAL A 75 -13.28 20.88 -0.15
N ALA A 76 -13.25 20.15 -1.27
CA ALA A 76 -13.42 18.70 -1.28
C ALA A 76 -12.09 17.94 -1.27
N VAL A 77 -11.06 18.48 -1.93
CA VAL A 77 -9.70 17.96 -1.95
C VAL A 77 -8.75 19.15 -1.83
N ASN A 78 -7.76 19.06 -0.93
CA ASN A 78 -6.83 20.13 -0.64
C ASN A 78 -5.38 19.60 -0.63
N ASP A 79 -4.61 20.03 -1.62
CA ASP A 79 -3.16 19.83 -1.75
C ASP A 79 -2.71 18.36 -1.62
N VAL A 80 -3.49 17.43 -2.19
CA VAL A 80 -3.19 16.01 -2.09
C VAL A 80 -2.05 15.65 -3.03
N SER A 81 -1.00 15.02 -2.49
CA SER A 81 0.08 14.40 -3.26
C SER A 81 0.22 12.94 -2.87
N LEU A 82 0.19 12.04 -3.84
CA LEU A 82 0.35 10.60 -3.63
C LEU A 82 0.96 9.95 -4.86
N SER A 83 1.56 8.77 -4.67
CA SER A 83 1.99 7.92 -5.78
C SER A 83 1.52 6.49 -5.57
N VAL A 84 1.06 5.90 -6.67
CA VAL A 84 0.62 4.51 -6.77
C VAL A 84 1.59 3.75 -7.66
N ARG A 85 2.17 2.68 -7.13
CA ARG A 85 3.10 1.79 -7.80
C ARG A 85 2.38 0.87 -8.78
N ALA A 86 3.03 0.55 -9.89
CA ALA A 86 2.50 -0.45 -10.81
C ALA A 86 2.28 -1.80 -10.08
N GLY A 87 1.11 -2.39 -10.27
CA GLY A 87 0.76 -3.70 -9.68
C GLY A 87 0.47 -3.67 -8.19
N GLU A 88 0.26 -2.49 -7.57
CA GLU A 88 -0.15 -2.42 -6.16
C GLU A 88 -1.67 -2.23 -6.00
N ILE A 89 -2.20 -2.66 -4.85
CA ILE A 89 -3.51 -2.25 -4.35
C ILE A 89 -3.29 -1.11 -3.36
N PHE A 90 -3.70 0.09 -3.75
CA PHE A 90 -3.67 1.29 -2.94
C PHE A 90 -5.07 1.62 -2.44
N VAL A 91 -5.26 1.56 -1.12
CA VAL A 91 -6.56 1.82 -0.51
C VAL A 91 -6.63 3.26 -0.01
N ILE A 92 -7.70 3.97 -0.32
CA ILE A 92 -8.00 5.31 0.22
C ILE A 92 -9.11 5.15 1.27
N MET A 93 -8.79 5.54 2.50
CA MET A 93 -9.68 5.47 3.65
C MET A 93 -10.00 6.84 4.22
N GLY A 94 -11.04 6.92 5.04
CA GLY A 94 -11.47 8.15 5.69
C GLY A 94 -12.97 8.15 5.93
N LEU A 95 -13.44 9.05 6.79
CA LEU A 95 -14.87 9.19 7.09
C LEU A 95 -15.67 9.69 5.88
N SER A 96 -17.00 9.58 5.94
CA SER A 96 -17.87 10.22 4.96
C SER A 96 -17.57 11.72 4.87
N GLY A 97 -17.56 12.27 3.65
CA GLY A 97 -17.23 13.69 3.42
C GLY A 97 -15.75 14.07 3.55
N SER A 98 -14.82 13.11 3.64
CA SER A 98 -13.38 13.39 3.67
C SER A 98 -12.74 13.66 2.30
N GLY A 99 -13.48 13.49 1.20
CA GLY A 99 -13.02 13.79 -0.17
C GLY A 99 -12.61 12.58 -1.01
N LYS A 100 -12.64 11.35 -0.49
CA LYS A 100 -12.18 10.10 -1.17
C LYS A 100 -12.75 9.93 -2.58
N SER A 101 -14.08 9.92 -2.67
CA SER A 101 -14.78 9.70 -3.93
C SER A 101 -14.61 10.88 -4.91
N THR A 102 -14.33 12.07 -4.41
CA THR A 102 -13.91 13.20 -5.26
C THR A 102 -12.51 12.96 -5.79
N LEU A 103 -11.57 12.57 -4.93
CA LEU A 103 -10.19 12.27 -5.30
C LEU A 103 -10.14 11.22 -6.42
N VAL A 104 -10.81 10.07 -6.28
CA VAL A 104 -10.82 9.04 -7.34
C VAL A 104 -11.43 9.54 -8.66
N ARG A 105 -12.48 10.38 -8.60
CA ARG A 105 -13.04 10.99 -9.80
C ARG A 105 -12.08 12.01 -10.46
N LEU A 106 -11.23 12.68 -9.68
CA LEU A 106 -10.16 13.52 -10.21
C LEU A 106 -9.06 12.67 -10.88
N LEU A 107 -8.74 11.48 -10.35
CA LEU A 107 -7.74 10.58 -10.95
C LEU A 107 -8.11 10.17 -12.37
N ASN A 108 -9.40 9.97 -12.64
CA ASN A 108 -9.90 9.71 -13.99
C ASN A 108 -10.36 10.98 -14.73
N ARG A 109 -10.21 12.16 -14.12
CA ARG A 109 -10.67 13.46 -14.61
C ARG A 109 -12.18 13.53 -14.94
N LEU A 110 -13.00 12.69 -14.29
CA LEU A 110 -14.48 12.81 -14.37
C LEU A 110 -14.95 14.11 -13.71
N ILE A 111 -14.16 14.60 -12.76
CA ILE A 111 -14.26 15.94 -12.21
C ILE A 111 -12.97 16.66 -12.61
N GLU A 112 -13.09 17.90 -13.09
CA GLU A 112 -11.92 18.72 -13.41
C GLU A 112 -11.28 19.24 -12.12
N PRO A 113 -9.95 19.10 -11.96
CA PRO A 113 -9.24 19.66 -10.81
C PRO A 113 -9.28 21.19 -10.84
N THR A 114 -9.28 21.79 -9.65
CA THR A 114 -9.10 23.24 -9.52
C THR A 114 -7.61 23.61 -9.66
N ALA A 115 -6.72 22.75 -9.14
CA ALA A 115 -5.27 22.90 -9.26
C ALA A 115 -4.58 21.54 -9.13
N GLY A 116 -3.30 21.49 -9.50
CA GLY A 116 -2.46 20.31 -9.40
C GLY A 116 -2.45 19.47 -10.68
N GLN A 117 -1.82 18.30 -10.59
CA GLN A 117 -1.57 17.42 -11.74
C GLN A 117 -1.89 15.97 -11.40
N VAL A 118 -2.31 15.22 -12.41
CA VAL A 118 -2.48 13.77 -12.35
C VAL A 118 -1.67 13.17 -13.49
N VAL A 119 -0.62 12.42 -13.16
CA VAL A 119 0.33 11.84 -14.11
C VAL A 119 0.10 10.34 -14.17
N LEU A 120 -0.27 9.82 -15.35
CA LEU A 120 -0.45 8.41 -15.63
C LEU A 120 0.63 7.95 -16.60
N GLU A 121 1.39 6.91 -16.24
CA GLU A 121 2.51 6.36 -17.04
C GLU A 121 3.48 7.46 -17.52
N GLY A 122 3.78 8.42 -16.63
CA GLY A 122 4.67 9.56 -16.93
C GLY A 122 4.04 10.70 -17.73
N ARG A 123 2.75 10.62 -18.12
CA ARG A 123 2.04 11.67 -18.87
C ARG A 123 0.98 12.34 -18.02
N ASP A 124 1.01 13.68 -17.94
CA ASP A 124 -0.03 14.46 -17.26
C ASP A 124 -1.34 14.40 -18.07
N ILE A 125 -2.43 14.02 -17.42
CA ILE A 125 -3.76 13.92 -18.05
C ILE A 125 -4.56 15.23 -17.97
N ALA A 126 -4.13 16.19 -17.15
CA ALA A 126 -4.78 17.49 -17.03
C ALA A 126 -4.77 18.32 -18.34
N PRO A 127 -3.66 18.42 -19.10
CA PRO A 127 -3.63 19.18 -20.36
C PRO A 127 -4.22 18.42 -21.56
N MET A 128 -4.60 17.15 -21.41
CA MET A 128 -5.10 16.34 -22.52
C MET A 128 -6.40 16.92 -23.10
N SER A 129 -6.52 16.85 -24.41
CA SER A 129 -7.78 17.13 -25.10
C SER A 129 -8.83 16.05 -24.79
N THR A 130 -10.11 16.37 -25.02
CA THR A 130 -11.22 15.43 -24.81
C THR A 130 -11.05 14.10 -25.57
N PRO A 131 -10.58 14.07 -26.84
CA PRO A 131 -10.30 12.82 -27.54
C PRO A 131 -9.20 11.98 -26.88
N GLU A 132 -8.06 12.58 -26.52
CA GLU A 132 -6.93 11.89 -25.89
C GLU A 132 -7.33 11.29 -24.54
N LEU A 133 -8.01 12.08 -23.71
CA LEU A 133 -8.50 11.63 -22.41
C LEU A 133 -9.49 10.47 -22.54
N ARG A 134 -10.32 10.47 -23.58
CA ARG A 134 -11.25 9.38 -23.87
C ARG A 134 -10.53 8.10 -24.26
N ASP A 135 -9.43 8.18 -25.01
CA ASP A 135 -8.65 6.99 -25.38
C ASP A 135 -7.89 6.43 -24.18
N VAL A 136 -7.34 7.28 -23.30
CA VAL A 136 -6.80 6.86 -22.00
C VAL A 136 -7.86 6.12 -21.18
N ARG A 137 -9.08 6.66 -21.08
CA ARG A 137 -10.20 6.02 -20.37
C ARG A 137 -10.69 4.71 -21.00
N ARG A 138 -10.49 4.51 -22.29
CA ARG A 138 -10.90 3.28 -22.98
C ARG A 138 -9.90 2.15 -22.78
N GLN A 139 -8.61 2.48 -22.71
CA GLN A 139 -7.53 1.50 -22.79
C GLN A 139 -6.79 1.29 -21.47
N LYS A 140 -6.70 2.31 -20.62
CA LYS A 140 -5.79 2.34 -19.47
C LYS A 140 -6.49 2.37 -18.13
N MET A 141 -7.70 2.92 -18.05
CA MET A 141 -8.43 3.08 -16.79
C MET A 141 -9.82 2.47 -16.88
N ALA A 142 -10.27 1.80 -15.82
CA ALA A 142 -11.69 1.51 -15.64
C ALA A 142 -12.14 1.98 -14.26
N MET A 143 -13.44 2.28 -14.12
CA MET A 143 -14.03 2.72 -12.87
C MET A 143 -15.22 1.83 -12.48
N VAL A 144 -15.24 1.40 -11.22
CA VAL A 144 -16.39 0.80 -10.55
C VAL A 144 -16.96 1.84 -9.61
N PHE A 145 -18.22 2.20 -9.82
CA PHE A 145 -18.92 3.23 -9.04
C PHE A 145 -19.62 2.62 -7.82
N GLN A 146 -19.85 3.45 -6.80
CA GLN A 146 -20.64 3.09 -5.61
C GLN A 146 -22.09 2.74 -5.99
N SER A 147 -22.73 3.57 -6.81
CA SER A 147 -23.98 3.23 -7.48
C SER A 147 -23.67 2.46 -8.77
N PHE A 148 -24.39 1.35 -9.02
CA PHE A 148 -24.01 0.35 -10.02
C PHE A 148 -23.75 0.91 -11.43
N ALA A 149 -24.33 2.07 -11.75
CA ALA A 149 -24.15 2.82 -13.00
C ALA A 149 -24.34 1.93 -14.23
N LEU A 150 -25.28 0.97 -14.15
CA LEU A 150 -25.64 0.10 -15.26
C LEU A 150 -26.58 0.84 -16.21
N LEU A 151 -26.45 0.53 -17.49
CA LEU A 151 -27.34 1.03 -18.53
C LEU A 151 -28.66 0.25 -18.44
N PRO A 152 -29.77 0.89 -18.04
CA PRO A 152 -31.02 0.21 -17.69
C PRO A 152 -31.70 -0.42 -18.91
N ASN A 153 -31.43 0.12 -20.09
CA ASN A 153 -31.97 -0.32 -21.38
C ASN A 153 -31.06 -1.33 -22.11
N ARG A 154 -30.08 -1.91 -21.42
CA ARG A 154 -29.16 -2.91 -21.97
C ARG A 154 -29.17 -4.16 -21.09
N THR A 155 -28.97 -5.32 -21.70
CA THR A 155 -28.84 -6.59 -20.98
C THR A 155 -27.59 -6.58 -20.08
N VAL A 156 -27.50 -7.55 -19.17
CA VAL A 156 -26.31 -7.81 -18.36
C VAL A 156 -25.08 -8.01 -19.25
N LEU A 157 -25.19 -8.85 -20.29
CA LEU A 157 -24.09 -9.10 -21.22
C LEU A 157 -23.66 -7.83 -21.95
N ASP A 158 -24.62 -7.03 -22.41
CA ASP A 158 -24.35 -5.78 -23.12
C ASP A 158 -23.74 -4.70 -22.21
N ASN A 159 -24.13 -4.69 -20.93
CA ASN A 159 -23.50 -3.83 -19.92
C ASN A 159 -22.02 -4.18 -19.76
N ILE A 160 -21.70 -5.48 -19.63
CA ILE A 160 -20.32 -5.94 -19.46
C ILE A 160 -19.50 -5.69 -20.73
N ALA A 161 -20.07 -5.94 -21.91
CA ALA A 161 -19.42 -5.72 -23.20
C ALA A 161 -19.29 -4.23 -23.58
N TYR A 162 -19.92 -3.31 -22.86
CA TYR A 162 -20.00 -1.89 -23.25
C TYR A 162 -18.63 -1.22 -23.40
N GLY A 163 -17.70 -1.45 -22.48
CA GLY A 163 -16.36 -0.86 -22.57
C GLY A 163 -15.60 -1.31 -23.82
N LEU A 164 -15.74 -2.60 -24.17
CA LEU A 164 -15.14 -3.20 -25.36
C LEU A 164 -15.82 -2.72 -26.66
N GLU A 165 -17.14 -2.50 -26.63
CA GLU A 165 -17.90 -1.86 -27.72
C GLU A 165 -17.35 -0.47 -28.03
N VAL A 166 -17.19 0.35 -26.98
CA VAL A 166 -16.68 1.71 -27.09
C VAL A 166 -15.21 1.76 -27.50
N ALA A 167 -14.44 0.71 -27.22
CA ALA A 167 -13.07 0.52 -27.69
C ALA A 167 -12.98 -0.04 -29.13
N GLY A 168 -14.11 -0.31 -29.81
CA GLY A 168 -14.14 -0.77 -31.19
C GLY A 168 -13.92 -2.28 -31.39
N ILE A 169 -13.99 -3.09 -30.33
CA ILE A 169 -13.83 -4.54 -30.42
C ILE A 169 -15.05 -5.17 -31.10
N ARG A 170 -14.81 -6.14 -31.99
CA ARG A 170 -15.86 -6.83 -32.76
C ARG A 170 -16.84 -7.55 -31.84
N LYS A 171 -18.12 -7.59 -32.25
CA LYS A 171 -19.24 -8.12 -31.44
C LYS A 171 -19.01 -9.53 -30.90
N ALA A 172 -18.52 -10.46 -31.72
CA ALA A 172 -18.27 -11.84 -31.31
C ALA A 172 -17.22 -11.90 -30.17
N GLN A 173 -16.07 -11.25 -30.38
CA GLN A 173 -14.97 -11.23 -29.41
C GLN A 173 -15.35 -10.54 -28.10
N ARG A 174 -16.03 -9.39 -28.17
CA ARG A 174 -16.43 -8.69 -26.93
C ARG A 174 -17.45 -9.47 -26.11
N TYR A 175 -18.35 -10.25 -26.75
CA TYR A 175 -19.30 -11.09 -26.03
C TYR A 175 -18.66 -12.34 -25.43
N GLU A 176 -17.65 -12.90 -26.07
CA GLU A 176 -16.84 -13.98 -25.49
C GLU A 176 -16.15 -13.51 -24.20
N VAL A 177 -15.45 -12.36 -24.25
CA VAL A 177 -14.79 -11.77 -23.07
C VAL A 177 -15.82 -11.41 -21.99
N ALA A 178 -16.96 -10.82 -22.38
CA ALA A 178 -18.01 -10.46 -21.44
C ALA A 178 -18.64 -11.67 -20.74
N ARG A 179 -18.83 -12.80 -21.43
CA ARG A 179 -19.28 -14.05 -20.80
C ARG A 179 -18.27 -14.60 -19.83
N ALA A 180 -16.98 -14.62 -20.21
CA ALA A 180 -15.94 -15.06 -19.30
C ALA A 180 -15.89 -14.22 -18.02
N ALA A 181 -16.05 -12.89 -18.12
CA ALA A 181 -16.14 -12.01 -16.96
C ALA A 181 -17.42 -12.24 -16.13
N LEU A 182 -18.56 -12.51 -16.80
CA LEU A 182 -19.83 -12.80 -16.14
C LEU A 182 -19.80 -14.12 -15.35
N GLU A 183 -19.13 -15.15 -15.89
CA GLU A 183 -18.92 -16.42 -15.19
C GLU A 183 -18.05 -16.27 -13.94
N ARG A 184 -16.98 -15.47 -14.02
CA ARG A 184 -16.10 -15.20 -12.87
C ARG A 184 -16.82 -14.57 -11.69
N VAL A 185 -17.87 -13.78 -11.94
CA VAL A 185 -18.69 -13.17 -10.88
C VAL A 185 -19.92 -14.02 -10.50
N GLY A 186 -20.01 -15.25 -11.01
CA GLY A 186 -21.05 -16.21 -10.67
C GLY A 186 -22.44 -15.83 -11.21
N LEU A 187 -22.51 -15.14 -12.35
CA LEU A 187 -23.77 -14.67 -12.95
C LEU A 187 -24.02 -15.16 -14.38
N GLY A 188 -23.34 -16.24 -14.83
CA GLY A 188 -23.43 -16.76 -16.21
C GLY A 188 -24.85 -16.92 -16.75
N SER A 189 -25.75 -17.49 -15.95
CA SER A 189 -27.16 -17.74 -16.33
C SER A 189 -28.02 -16.48 -16.52
N TYR A 190 -27.53 -15.31 -16.12
CA TYR A 190 -28.29 -14.05 -16.11
C TYR A 190 -27.95 -13.13 -17.28
N GLU A 191 -27.21 -13.60 -18.29
CA GLU A 191 -26.67 -12.78 -19.39
C GLU A 191 -27.73 -11.93 -20.12
N LYS A 192 -28.98 -12.44 -20.21
CA LYS A 192 -30.08 -11.83 -20.97
C LYS A 192 -30.96 -10.88 -20.16
N LEU A 193 -30.85 -10.89 -18.83
CA LEU A 193 -31.67 -10.03 -17.99
C LEU A 193 -31.28 -8.56 -18.11
N LEU A 194 -32.20 -7.68 -17.74
CA LEU A 194 -32.00 -6.25 -17.56
C LEU A 194 -31.62 -5.93 -16.10
N PRO A 195 -30.91 -4.81 -15.84
CA PRO A 195 -30.53 -4.41 -14.47
C PRO A 195 -31.71 -4.33 -13.49
N SER A 196 -32.91 -3.95 -13.94
CA SER A 196 -34.10 -3.87 -13.11
C SER A 196 -34.60 -5.22 -12.58
N GLU A 197 -34.17 -6.32 -13.21
CA GLU A 197 -34.54 -7.69 -12.83
C GLU A 197 -33.52 -8.31 -11.84
N LEU A 198 -32.49 -7.54 -11.47
CA LEU A 198 -31.40 -7.99 -10.61
C LEU A 198 -31.48 -7.36 -9.22
N SER A 199 -31.07 -8.12 -8.19
CA SER A 199 -30.82 -7.56 -6.86
C SER A 199 -29.65 -6.58 -6.87
N GLY A 200 -29.56 -5.68 -5.89
CA GLY A 200 -28.46 -4.70 -5.80
C GLY A 200 -27.07 -5.35 -5.82
N GLY A 201 -26.89 -6.45 -5.07
CA GLY A 201 -25.63 -7.20 -5.08
C GLY A 201 -25.30 -7.83 -6.44
N MET A 202 -26.32 -8.29 -7.19
CA MET A 202 -26.12 -8.76 -8.56
C MET A 202 -25.73 -7.60 -9.50
N GLN A 203 -26.38 -6.44 -9.38
CA GLN A 203 -26.04 -5.25 -10.18
C GLN A 203 -24.60 -4.78 -9.91
N GLN A 204 -24.14 -4.83 -8.67
CA GLN A 204 -22.76 -4.50 -8.31
C GLN A 204 -21.76 -5.47 -8.94
N ARG A 205 -22.04 -6.77 -8.91
CA ARG A 205 -21.24 -7.79 -9.60
C ARG A 205 -21.18 -7.59 -11.12
N VAL A 206 -22.28 -7.19 -11.76
CA VAL A 206 -22.28 -6.81 -13.18
C VAL A 206 -21.41 -5.58 -13.43
N GLY A 207 -21.47 -4.57 -12.56
CA GLY A 207 -20.62 -3.38 -12.63
C GLY A 207 -19.13 -3.70 -12.50
N LEU A 208 -18.78 -4.65 -11.62
CA LEU A 208 -17.43 -5.16 -11.48
C LEU A 208 -16.99 -5.94 -12.71
N ALA A 209 -17.78 -6.91 -13.17
CA ALA A 209 -17.49 -7.69 -14.37
C ALA A 209 -17.27 -6.80 -15.60
N ARG A 210 -18.04 -5.71 -15.75
CA ARG A 210 -17.84 -4.70 -16.80
C ARG A 210 -16.47 -4.06 -16.75
N ALA A 211 -15.99 -3.69 -15.56
CA ALA A 211 -14.68 -3.10 -15.40
C ALA A 211 -13.56 -4.12 -15.63
N LEU A 212 -13.75 -5.37 -15.19
CA LEU A 212 -12.80 -6.47 -15.38
C LEU A 212 -12.69 -6.91 -16.85
N ALA A 213 -13.79 -6.87 -17.60
CA ALA A 213 -13.80 -7.28 -19.01
C ALA A 213 -12.90 -6.40 -19.91
N VAL A 214 -12.74 -5.12 -19.58
CA VAL A 214 -11.88 -4.18 -20.33
C VAL A 214 -10.40 -4.43 -20.05
N ASN A 215 -10.08 -5.05 -18.91
CA ASN A 215 -8.74 -5.38 -18.49
C ASN A 215 -7.74 -4.20 -18.46
N PRO A 216 -8.07 -3.10 -17.75
CA PRO A 216 -7.26 -1.87 -17.76
C PRO A 216 -5.92 -2.04 -17.02
N SER A 217 -5.03 -1.05 -17.19
CA SER A 217 -3.80 -0.93 -16.40
C SER A 217 -4.07 -0.44 -14.97
N VAL A 218 -5.07 0.44 -14.81
CA VAL A 218 -5.51 1.00 -13.52
C VAL A 218 -7.01 0.78 -13.32
N LEU A 219 -7.38 0.11 -12.23
CA LEU A 219 -8.77 -0.08 -11.82
C LEU A 219 -9.07 0.87 -10.64
N LEU A 220 -10.07 1.73 -10.82
CA LEU A 220 -10.53 2.68 -9.81
C LEU A 220 -11.84 2.18 -9.22
N MET A 221 -11.93 2.03 -7.89
CA MET A 221 -13.11 1.46 -7.24
C MET A 221 -13.59 2.38 -6.11
N ASP A 222 -14.83 2.87 -6.22
CA ASP A 222 -15.46 3.78 -5.24
C ASP A 222 -16.47 2.99 -4.40
N GLU A 223 -16.07 2.50 -3.22
CA GLU A 223 -16.89 1.70 -2.30
C GLU A 223 -17.62 0.52 -2.97
N ALA A 224 -16.91 -0.15 -3.87
CA ALA A 224 -17.44 -1.16 -4.79
C ALA A 224 -17.95 -2.45 -4.13
N PHE A 225 -17.75 -2.64 -2.82
CA PHE A 225 -18.15 -3.83 -2.07
C PHE A 225 -19.17 -3.56 -0.96
N SER A 226 -19.56 -2.29 -0.78
CA SER A 226 -20.44 -1.84 0.30
C SER A 226 -21.84 -2.47 0.28
N ALA A 227 -22.37 -2.81 -0.89
CA ALA A 227 -23.70 -3.40 -1.07
C ALA A 227 -23.68 -4.91 -1.33
N LEU A 228 -22.51 -5.55 -1.24
CA LEU A 228 -22.36 -7.01 -1.36
C LEU A 228 -22.61 -7.69 -0.02
N ASP A 229 -23.23 -8.87 -0.06
CA ASP A 229 -23.29 -9.78 1.08
C ASP A 229 -21.87 -10.28 1.47
N PRO A 230 -21.67 -10.76 2.71
CA PRO A 230 -20.34 -11.15 3.19
C PRO A 230 -19.63 -12.23 2.36
N LEU A 231 -20.38 -13.20 1.81
CA LEU A 231 -19.77 -14.30 1.04
C LEU A 231 -19.27 -13.80 -0.31
N ILE A 232 -20.13 -13.10 -1.05
CA ILE A 232 -19.75 -12.52 -2.34
C ILE A 232 -18.66 -11.45 -2.17
N ARG A 233 -18.72 -10.64 -1.11
CA ARG A 233 -17.66 -9.70 -0.77
C ARG A 233 -16.32 -10.42 -0.63
N PHE A 234 -16.28 -11.53 0.10
CA PHE A 234 -15.07 -12.32 0.29
C PHE A 234 -14.52 -12.87 -1.04
N GLU A 235 -15.38 -13.42 -1.90
CA GLU A 235 -15.01 -13.92 -3.22
C GLU A 235 -14.43 -12.82 -4.12
N MET A 236 -15.08 -11.65 -4.18
CA MET A 236 -14.64 -10.54 -5.02
C MET A 236 -13.33 -9.92 -4.52
N GLN A 237 -13.13 -9.84 -3.21
CA GLN A 237 -11.85 -9.45 -2.62
C GLN A 237 -10.72 -10.40 -3.03
N ASN A 238 -10.98 -11.72 -3.03
CA ASN A 238 -10.00 -12.71 -3.48
C ASN A 238 -9.71 -12.60 -4.98
N GLU A 239 -10.71 -12.29 -5.80
CA GLU A 239 -10.50 -12.06 -7.24
C GLU A 239 -9.63 -10.81 -7.47
N LEU A 240 -9.80 -9.72 -6.71
CA LEU A 240 -8.89 -8.56 -6.81
C LEU A 240 -7.44 -8.92 -6.41
N LEU A 241 -7.27 -9.71 -5.35
CA LEU A 241 -5.96 -10.21 -4.94
C LEU A 241 -5.34 -11.10 -6.03
N ARG A 242 -6.14 -11.95 -6.69
CA ARG A 242 -5.71 -12.77 -7.82
C ARG A 242 -5.26 -11.90 -8.99
N LEU A 243 -6.07 -10.92 -9.39
CA LEU A 243 -5.76 -9.98 -10.49
C LEU A 243 -4.48 -9.19 -10.22
N GLN A 244 -4.26 -8.75 -8.98
CA GLN A 244 -3.02 -8.09 -8.63
C GLN A 244 -1.83 -9.05 -8.71
N LYS A 245 -1.95 -10.27 -8.15
CA LYS A 245 -0.85 -11.24 -8.09
C LYS A 245 -0.47 -11.81 -9.45
N GLU A 246 -1.46 -12.23 -10.24
CA GLU A 246 -1.27 -12.94 -11.50
C GLU A 246 -1.14 -12.00 -12.71
N GLU A 247 -1.85 -10.88 -12.70
CA GLU A 247 -1.92 -9.97 -13.85
C GLU A 247 -1.25 -8.59 -13.60
N GLN A 248 -0.68 -8.37 -12.41
CA GLN A 248 0.01 -7.13 -12.03
C GLN A 248 -0.86 -5.87 -12.26
N ARG A 249 -2.17 -6.01 -12.00
CA ARG A 249 -3.12 -4.89 -12.10
C ARG A 249 -2.93 -3.91 -10.98
N THR A 250 -2.97 -2.62 -11.31
CA THR A 250 -2.95 -1.56 -10.30
C THR A 250 -4.37 -1.23 -9.90
N ILE A 251 -4.66 -1.20 -8.60
CA ILE A 251 -6.00 -0.98 -8.08
C ILE A 251 -5.96 0.19 -7.09
N VAL A 252 -6.78 1.22 -7.34
CA VAL A 252 -7.06 2.27 -6.36
C VAL A 252 -8.45 2.03 -5.80
N PHE A 253 -8.52 1.65 -4.53
CA PHE A 253 -9.74 1.18 -3.88
C PHE A 253 -10.17 2.14 -2.77
N ILE A 254 -11.40 2.61 -2.77
CA ILE A 254 -11.97 3.39 -1.67
C ILE A 254 -12.77 2.47 -0.77
N SER A 255 -12.48 2.52 0.53
CA SER A 255 -13.30 1.88 1.55
C SER A 255 -13.48 2.77 2.78
N HIS A 256 -14.52 2.47 3.54
CA HIS A 256 -14.69 2.90 4.91
C HIS A 256 -14.45 1.75 5.92
N ASP A 257 -14.27 0.52 5.44
CA ASP A 257 -14.02 -0.68 6.23
C ASP A 257 -12.51 -0.94 6.34
N ILE A 258 -12.02 -0.99 7.57
CA ILE A 258 -10.60 -1.21 7.87
C ILE A 258 -10.20 -2.66 7.64
N GLU A 259 -11.04 -3.62 7.99
CA GLU A 259 -10.71 -5.03 7.78
C GLU A 259 -10.58 -5.31 6.29
N GLU A 260 -11.44 -4.71 5.48
CA GLU A 260 -11.33 -4.74 4.02
C GLU A 260 -10.02 -4.09 3.56
N ALA A 261 -9.75 -2.86 3.98
CA ALA A 261 -8.55 -2.13 3.59
C ALA A 261 -7.26 -2.87 3.95
N VAL A 262 -7.21 -3.51 5.11
CA VAL A 262 -6.05 -4.26 5.56
C VAL A 262 -5.94 -5.62 4.87
N LYS A 263 -7.06 -6.27 4.57
CA LYS A 263 -7.07 -7.55 3.86
C LYS A 263 -6.59 -7.44 2.42
N ILE A 264 -7.05 -6.43 1.67
CA ILE A 264 -6.72 -6.29 0.25
C ILE A 264 -5.62 -5.26 -0.03
N GLY A 265 -5.41 -4.30 0.86
CA GLY A 265 -4.52 -3.17 0.62
C GLY A 265 -3.06 -3.46 0.96
N GLY A 266 -2.17 -3.15 0.03
CA GLY A 266 -0.72 -3.11 0.30
C GLY A 266 -0.32 -1.81 1.01
N ARG A 267 -0.86 -0.69 0.53
CA ARG A 267 -0.68 0.65 1.12
C ARG A 267 -2.04 1.31 1.29
N ILE A 268 -2.20 2.00 2.40
CA ILE A 268 -3.41 2.70 2.77
C ILE A 268 -3.09 4.19 2.92
N GLY A 269 -3.85 5.05 2.24
CA GLY A 269 -3.87 6.49 2.42
C GLY A 269 -5.10 6.93 3.21
N ILE A 270 -4.90 7.55 4.37
CA ILE A 270 -5.98 8.05 5.23
C ILE A 270 -6.25 9.52 4.88
N MET A 271 -7.50 9.82 4.55
CA MET A 271 -7.97 11.17 4.23
C MET A 271 -8.87 11.73 5.34
N LYS A 272 -8.65 13.01 5.64
CA LYS A 272 -9.49 13.82 6.54
C LYS A 272 -9.67 15.20 5.95
N ASP A 273 -10.90 15.70 5.94
CA ASP A 273 -11.20 17.09 5.57
C ASP A 273 -10.61 17.52 4.21
N GLY A 274 -10.56 16.60 3.23
CA GLY A 274 -10.00 16.84 1.90
C GLY A 274 -8.48 16.69 1.79
N CYS A 275 -7.80 16.48 2.91
CA CYS A 275 -6.34 16.33 2.99
C CYS A 275 -5.95 14.85 3.14
N LEU A 276 -4.77 14.50 2.63
CA LEU A 276 -4.15 13.20 2.86
C LEU A 276 -3.27 13.30 4.11
N ILE A 277 -3.65 12.59 5.18
CA ILE A 277 -3.03 12.70 6.50
C ILE A 277 -1.79 11.81 6.60
N GLN A 278 -1.93 10.55 6.22
CA GLN A 278 -0.83 9.58 6.25
C GLN A 278 -1.02 8.52 5.17
N VAL A 279 0.10 8.09 4.59
CA VAL A 279 0.17 6.93 3.70
C VAL A 279 1.16 5.95 4.29
N GLY A 280 0.78 4.68 4.39
CA GLY A 280 1.67 3.63 4.88
C GLY A 280 1.09 2.25 4.67
N THR A 281 1.87 1.24 5.00
CA THR A 281 1.36 -0.13 5.18
C THR A 281 0.43 -0.16 6.41
N PRO A 282 -0.48 -1.15 6.50
CA PRO A 282 -1.26 -1.35 7.72
C PRO A 282 -0.41 -1.33 9.00
N ALA A 283 0.73 -2.01 8.98
CA ALA A 283 1.64 -2.06 10.12
C ALA A 283 2.19 -0.67 10.51
N GLU A 284 2.62 0.14 9.54
CA GLU A 284 3.13 1.50 9.79
C GLU A 284 2.05 2.42 10.36
N LEU A 285 0.81 2.34 9.83
CA LEU A 285 -0.31 3.14 10.31
C LEU A 285 -0.70 2.79 11.75
N ILE A 286 -0.55 1.52 12.14
CA ILE A 286 -0.87 1.04 13.48
C ILE A 286 0.26 1.31 14.48
N GLN A 287 1.52 1.08 14.08
CA GLN A 287 2.67 1.21 14.97
C GLN A 287 3.12 2.67 15.13
N THR A 288 2.98 3.47 14.08
CA THR A 288 3.44 4.86 14.01
C THR A 288 2.35 5.76 13.39
N PRO A 289 1.19 5.91 14.06
CA PRO A 289 0.14 6.81 13.57
C PRO A 289 0.63 8.26 13.60
N ALA A 290 0.30 9.03 12.55
CA ALA A 290 0.70 10.43 12.42
C ALA A 290 0.02 11.34 13.45
N ASP A 291 -1.24 11.06 13.80
CA ASP A 291 -2.02 11.81 14.78
C ASP A 291 -3.06 10.91 15.47
N ALA A 292 -3.79 11.50 16.42
CA ALA A 292 -4.88 10.81 17.13
C ALA A 292 -6.01 10.35 16.20
N TYR A 293 -6.23 11.05 15.08
CA TYR A 293 -7.27 10.67 14.12
C TYR A 293 -6.91 9.36 13.42
N VAL A 294 -5.66 9.18 12.98
CA VAL A 294 -5.16 7.90 12.44
C VAL A 294 -5.28 6.81 13.50
N GLN A 295 -4.88 7.08 14.74
CA GLN A 295 -4.95 6.12 15.83
C GLN A 295 -6.39 5.65 16.11
N ASP A 296 -7.36 6.57 16.04
CA ASP A 296 -8.77 6.29 16.29
C ASP A 296 -9.40 5.35 15.25
N PHE A 297 -8.93 5.33 13.99
CA PHE A 297 -9.42 4.35 13.01
C PHE A 297 -9.21 2.92 13.52
N PHE A 298 -8.00 2.61 14.00
CA PHE A 298 -7.62 1.23 14.32
C PHE A 298 -8.03 0.77 15.72
N ARG A 299 -8.71 1.62 16.52
CA ARG A 299 -9.00 1.33 17.93
C ARG A 299 -9.88 0.08 18.12
N ASN A 300 -10.89 -0.12 17.28
CA ASN A 300 -11.89 -1.17 17.44
C ASN A 300 -11.70 -2.39 16.52
N VAL A 301 -10.53 -2.52 15.91
CA VAL A 301 -10.23 -3.60 14.96
C VAL A 301 -9.21 -4.53 15.59
N ASP A 302 -9.43 -5.85 15.49
CA ASP A 302 -8.42 -6.84 15.90
C ASP A 302 -7.25 -6.85 14.90
N VAL A 303 -6.38 -5.87 15.08
CA VAL A 303 -5.19 -5.67 14.28
C VAL A 303 -4.08 -6.68 14.56
N SER A 304 -4.28 -7.65 15.48
CA SER A 304 -3.26 -8.65 15.81
C SER A 304 -2.98 -9.59 14.62
N ARG A 305 -4.02 -9.91 13.84
CA ARG A 305 -3.93 -10.76 12.65
C ARG A 305 -3.16 -10.12 11.49
N PHE A 306 -2.95 -8.80 11.57
CA PHE A 306 -2.33 -8.02 10.49
C PHE A 306 -0.91 -7.56 10.81
N LEU A 307 -0.47 -7.69 12.06
CA LEU A 307 0.92 -7.51 12.42
C LEU A 307 1.66 -8.82 12.19
N LYS A 308 2.55 -8.80 11.20
CA LYS A 308 3.38 -9.94 10.83
C LYS A 308 4.77 -9.83 11.46
N ALA A 309 5.46 -10.96 11.58
CA ALA A 309 6.85 -11.02 12.03
C ALA A 309 7.75 -10.06 11.24
N SER A 310 7.57 -9.97 9.92
CA SER A 310 8.28 -9.03 9.05
C SER A 310 8.17 -7.56 9.45
N SER A 311 7.07 -7.12 10.04
CA SER A 311 6.89 -5.72 10.45
C SER A 311 7.34 -5.43 11.89
N MET A 312 7.80 -6.45 12.61
CA MET A 312 8.26 -6.33 14.00
C MET A 312 9.70 -6.80 14.18
N MET A 313 10.27 -7.47 13.18
CA MET A 313 11.61 -8.03 13.25
C MET A 313 12.67 -6.93 13.19
N THR A 314 13.75 -7.17 13.92
CA THR A 314 14.99 -6.39 13.82
C THR A 314 16.10 -7.26 13.27
N PRO A 315 17.10 -6.69 12.57
CA PRO A 315 18.30 -7.42 12.18
C PRO A 315 19.01 -8.03 13.38
N VAL A 316 19.65 -9.19 13.18
CA VAL A 316 20.48 -9.82 14.21
C VAL A 316 21.84 -9.13 14.22
N GLU A 317 21.99 -8.12 15.08
CA GLU A 317 23.24 -7.37 15.21
C GLU A 317 24.30 -8.13 16.02
N ARG A 318 23.87 -8.97 16.97
CA ARG A 318 24.74 -9.71 17.90
C ARG A 318 24.29 -11.17 17.97
N GLY A 319 25.22 -12.08 18.25
CA GLY A 319 24.93 -13.50 18.36
C GLY A 319 24.70 -14.23 17.03
N LEU A 320 24.96 -13.63 15.87
CA LEU A 320 24.92 -14.35 14.60
C LEU A 320 26.16 -15.26 14.45
N LEU A 321 25.95 -16.56 14.35
CA LEU A 321 27.01 -17.56 14.18
C LEU A 321 26.90 -18.20 12.80
N ARG A 322 27.92 -18.03 11.95
CA ARG A 322 27.96 -18.64 10.61
C ARG A 322 28.91 -19.83 10.61
N CYS A 323 28.37 -21.04 10.47
CA CYS A 323 29.17 -22.26 10.51
C CYS A 323 28.46 -23.49 9.94
N ASP A 324 29.25 -24.53 9.63
CA ASP A 324 28.72 -25.87 9.39
C ASP A 324 28.21 -26.49 10.71
N ALA A 325 27.05 -27.12 10.67
CA ALA A 325 26.40 -27.79 11.79
C ALA A 325 27.25 -28.87 12.48
N LEU A 326 28.29 -29.38 11.79
CA LEU A 326 29.23 -30.38 12.27
C LEU A 326 30.45 -29.79 12.99
N THR A 327 30.62 -28.46 12.96
CA THR A 327 31.75 -27.80 13.61
C THR A 327 31.68 -27.96 15.14
N PRO A 328 32.81 -28.17 15.85
CA PRO A 328 32.83 -28.22 17.31
C PRO A 328 32.23 -26.98 17.95
N SER A 329 31.39 -27.18 18.97
CA SER A 329 30.58 -26.11 19.58
C SER A 329 31.38 -25.15 20.48
N ASP A 330 32.45 -25.64 21.11
CA ASP A 330 33.37 -24.89 21.98
C ASP A 330 34.03 -23.71 21.27
N ARG A 331 34.27 -23.82 19.96
CA ARG A 331 34.81 -22.74 19.12
C ARG A 331 33.99 -21.45 19.17
N TYR A 332 32.68 -21.55 19.38
CA TYR A 332 31.76 -20.42 19.33
C TYR A 332 31.38 -19.88 20.71
N LEU A 333 31.83 -20.51 21.79
CA LEU A 333 31.48 -20.12 23.16
C LEU A 333 32.00 -18.71 23.50
N ASN A 334 33.31 -18.48 23.30
CA ASN A 334 33.91 -17.18 23.58
C ASN A 334 33.35 -16.09 22.66
N GLN A 335 33.16 -16.40 21.37
CA GLN A 335 32.54 -15.47 20.42
C GLN A 335 31.14 -15.02 20.87
N LEU A 336 30.32 -15.94 21.37
CA LEU A 336 28.97 -15.61 21.84
C LEU A 336 29.03 -14.76 23.13
N ILE A 337 29.89 -15.13 24.08
CA ILE A 337 30.10 -14.37 25.32
C ILE A 337 30.58 -12.93 25.03
N ASP A 338 31.58 -12.79 24.17
CA ASP A 338 32.16 -11.48 23.80
C ASP A 338 31.16 -10.60 23.06
N SER A 339 30.21 -11.19 22.34
CA SER A 339 29.12 -10.45 21.69
C SER A 339 28.12 -9.86 22.68
N GLY A 340 28.09 -10.36 23.93
CA GLY A 340 27.11 -9.99 24.96
C GLY A 340 25.67 -10.39 24.62
N ALA A 341 25.47 -11.29 23.64
CA ALA A 341 24.16 -11.81 23.29
C ALA A 341 23.78 -12.98 24.21
N GLU A 342 22.54 -12.99 24.69
CA GLU A 342 22.02 -14.09 25.53
C GLU A 342 21.84 -15.40 24.73
N CYS A 343 21.61 -15.27 23.42
CA CYS A 343 21.43 -16.38 22.50
C CYS A 343 22.25 -16.17 21.21
N GLY A 344 22.67 -17.29 20.62
CA GLY A 344 23.35 -17.35 19.33
C GLY A 344 22.45 -17.97 18.27
N TYR A 345 22.29 -17.30 17.13
CA TYR A 345 21.54 -17.78 15.98
C TYR A 345 22.49 -18.39 14.96
N VAL A 346 22.40 -19.71 14.79
CA VAL A 346 23.31 -20.48 13.93
C VAL A 346 22.75 -20.54 12.52
N CYS A 347 23.56 -20.13 11.55
CA CYS A 347 23.26 -20.19 10.12
C CYS A 347 24.38 -20.91 9.37
N ASP A 348 24.05 -21.57 8.26
CA ASP A 348 25.06 -22.08 7.34
C ASP A 348 25.73 -20.96 6.52
N GLU A 349 26.71 -21.32 5.68
CA GLU A 349 27.41 -20.36 4.81
C GLU A 349 26.47 -19.66 3.82
N SER A 350 25.37 -20.33 3.42
CA SER A 350 24.34 -19.79 2.52
C SER A 350 23.34 -18.85 3.23
N GLY A 351 23.46 -18.71 4.56
CA GLY A 351 22.58 -17.91 5.41
C GLY A 351 21.29 -18.62 5.82
N ARG A 352 21.16 -19.94 5.57
CA ARG A 352 20.02 -20.74 6.03
C ARG A 352 20.09 -20.89 7.55
N TYR A 353 18.97 -20.64 8.22
CA TYR A 353 18.87 -20.83 9.66
C TYR A 353 18.91 -22.32 10.02
N LEU A 354 19.74 -22.68 11.00
CA LEU A 354 19.94 -24.06 11.46
C LEU A 354 19.43 -24.30 12.88
N GLY A 355 19.59 -23.33 13.78
CA GLY A 355 19.20 -23.49 15.18
C GLY A 355 19.63 -22.34 16.07
N CYS A 356 19.26 -22.42 17.35
CA CYS A 356 19.60 -21.45 18.38
C CYS A 356 20.41 -22.11 19.49
N VAL A 357 21.42 -21.43 20.00
CA VAL A 357 22.32 -21.90 21.08
C VAL A 357 22.43 -20.85 22.18
N THR A 358 22.83 -21.26 23.37
CA THR A 358 23.21 -20.33 24.46
C THR A 358 24.62 -20.66 24.95
N PRO A 359 25.28 -19.75 25.69
CA PRO A 359 26.57 -20.08 26.30
C PRO A 359 26.53 -21.37 27.13
N ALA A 360 25.40 -21.62 27.81
CA ALA A 360 25.19 -22.83 28.60
C ALA A 360 25.09 -24.10 27.74
N THR A 361 24.42 -24.06 26.58
CA THR A 361 24.32 -25.24 25.70
C THR A 361 25.63 -25.52 24.97
N LEU A 362 26.33 -24.47 24.51
CA LEU A 362 27.66 -24.60 23.90
C LEU A 362 28.66 -25.18 24.90
N HIS A 363 28.68 -24.69 26.13
CA HIS A 363 29.56 -25.22 27.17
C HIS A 363 29.27 -26.69 27.50
N ARG A 364 27.99 -27.07 27.59
CA ARG A 364 27.56 -28.47 27.84
C ARG A 364 27.93 -29.42 26.70
N SER A 365 27.85 -28.94 25.46
CA SER A 365 28.13 -29.75 24.27
C SER A 365 29.64 -29.93 24.03
N GLY A 366 30.45 -28.94 24.40
CA GLY A 366 31.91 -29.02 24.36
C GLY A 366 32.43 -29.24 22.95
N THR A 367 33.18 -30.32 22.73
CA THR A 367 33.78 -30.64 21.42
C THR A 367 32.82 -31.33 20.45
N LYS A 368 31.58 -31.60 20.86
CA LYS A 368 30.56 -32.19 19.98
C LYS A 368 30.13 -31.17 18.90
N PRO A 369 29.54 -31.65 17.79
CA PRO A 369 28.93 -30.80 16.78
C PRO A 369 28.00 -29.73 17.35
N ILE A 370 28.04 -28.51 16.82
CA ILE A 370 27.19 -27.40 17.28
C ILE A 370 25.69 -27.71 17.20
N ARG A 371 25.26 -28.57 16.26
CA ARG A 371 23.86 -29.03 16.19
C ARG A 371 23.38 -29.75 17.45
N ASP A 372 24.29 -30.38 18.19
CA ASP A 372 23.97 -31.09 19.44
C ASP A 372 23.79 -30.09 20.61
N ALA A 373 24.18 -28.82 20.41
CA ALA A 373 24.00 -27.72 21.36
C ALA A 373 22.72 -26.91 21.11
N PHE A 374 21.91 -27.28 20.12
CA PHE A 374 20.69 -26.53 19.79
C PHE A 374 19.67 -26.62 20.93
N LEU A 375 18.99 -25.49 21.18
CA LEU A 375 17.86 -25.45 22.09
C LEU A 375 16.70 -26.28 21.53
N ASN A 376 16.17 -27.17 22.36
CA ASN A 376 14.93 -27.88 22.05
C ASN A 376 13.74 -26.91 22.10
N ASP A 377 12.69 -27.19 21.33
CA ASP A 377 11.45 -26.41 21.23
C ASP A 377 11.62 -24.95 20.74
N PHE A 378 12.76 -24.64 20.12
CA PHE A 378 13.08 -23.31 19.62
C PHE A 378 12.94 -23.23 18.09
N ASN A 379 11.71 -22.99 17.63
CA ASN A 379 11.40 -23.00 16.20
C ASN A 379 11.42 -21.60 15.61
N ALA A 380 12.06 -21.47 14.43
CA ALA A 380 11.91 -20.27 13.63
C ALA A 380 10.50 -20.17 13.05
N VAL A 381 10.05 -18.94 12.88
CA VAL A 381 8.79 -18.62 12.24
C VAL A 381 9.02 -18.02 10.86
N SER A 382 8.01 -18.08 9.99
CA SER A 382 8.03 -17.39 8.71
C SER A 382 7.85 -15.88 8.91
N ILE A 383 8.42 -15.06 8.01
CA ILE A 383 8.17 -13.61 7.90
C ILE A 383 6.67 -13.23 7.86
N ASP A 384 5.80 -14.15 7.46
CA ASP A 384 4.35 -13.94 7.35
C ASP A 384 3.57 -14.29 8.64
N THR A 385 4.25 -14.77 9.68
CA THR A 385 3.61 -15.22 10.92
C THR A 385 2.97 -14.04 11.67
N ASP A 386 1.70 -14.16 12.05
CA ASP A 386 0.95 -13.12 12.75
C ASP A 386 1.30 -12.98 14.24
N LEU A 387 0.90 -11.85 14.84
CA LEU A 387 1.14 -11.52 16.24
C LEU A 387 0.53 -12.53 17.20
N HIS A 388 -0.63 -13.13 16.87
CA HIS A 388 -1.29 -14.09 17.76
C HIS A 388 -0.44 -15.35 17.91
N ARG A 389 0.06 -15.90 16.80
CA ARG A 389 0.98 -17.04 16.81
C ARG A 389 2.32 -16.68 17.46
N LEU A 390 2.86 -15.49 17.17
CA LEU A 390 4.07 -14.98 17.85
C LEU A 390 3.88 -14.89 19.36
N ALA A 391 2.71 -14.46 19.83
CA ALA A 391 2.41 -14.35 21.26
C ALA A 391 2.35 -15.72 21.95
N SER A 392 1.76 -16.74 21.31
CA SER A 392 1.79 -18.11 21.85
C SER A 392 3.23 -18.62 22.02
N ILE A 393 4.12 -18.28 21.10
CA ILE A 393 5.55 -18.61 21.18
C ILE A 393 6.22 -17.79 22.30
N ALA A 394 6.01 -16.48 22.35
CA ALA A 394 6.61 -15.61 23.36
C ALA A 394 6.21 -15.94 24.81
N LEU A 395 5.07 -16.64 25.01
CA LEU A 395 4.65 -17.13 26.33
C LEU A 395 5.40 -18.39 26.79
N THR A 396 5.96 -19.15 25.85
CA THR A 396 6.63 -20.44 26.12
C THR A 396 8.15 -20.34 25.94
N GLN A 397 8.62 -19.35 25.20
CA GLN A 397 10.02 -19.16 24.84
C GLN A 397 10.66 -17.99 25.60
N GLN A 398 11.86 -18.22 26.14
CA GLN A 398 12.59 -17.20 26.91
C GLN A 398 13.38 -16.20 26.04
N HIS A 399 13.82 -16.61 24.85
CA HIS A 399 14.65 -15.77 23.97
C HIS A 399 13.90 -15.30 22.72
N ASP A 400 14.46 -14.31 22.04
CA ASP A 400 13.84 -13.67 20.87
C ASP A 400 13.60 -14.67 19.72
N VAL A 401 12.45 -14.51 19.04
CA VAL A 401 11.93 -15.46 18.06
C VAL A 401 12.63 -15.27 16.71
N PRO A 402 13.34 -16.28 16.17
CA PRO A 402 14.00 -16.18 14.88
C PRO A 402 12.98 -16.20 13.74
N VAL A 403 13.18 -15.32 12.76
CA VAL A 403 12.29 -15.16 11.61
C VAL A 403 13.03 -15.54 10.34
N THR A 404 12.42 -16.38 9.53
CA THR A 404 12.99 -16.91 8.28
C THR A 404 12.20 -16.50 7.05
N ASP A 405 12.89 -16.30 5.93
CA ASP A 405 12.27 -16.05 4.63
C ASP A 405 11.71 -17.35 3.99
N GLY A 406 11.10 -17.23 2.81
CA GLY A 406 10.51 -18.37 2.10
C GLY A 406 11.52 -19.44 1.63
N VAL A 407 12.82 -19.18 1.72
CA VAL A 407 13.90 -20.11 1.36
C VAL A 407 14.59 -20.66 2.61
N GLY A 408 14.13 -20.27 3.81
CA GLY A 408 14.65 -20.69 5.11
C GLY A 408 15.88 -19.91 5.58
N ARG A 409 16.20 -18.77 4.97
CA ARG A 409 17.28 -17.89 5.45
C ARG A 409 16.82 -17.06 6.62
N LEU A 410 17.73 -16.81 7.58
CA LEU A 410 17.43 -15.94 8.72
C LEU A 410 17.25 -14.50 8.25
N ALA A 411 16.03 -13.98 8.36
CA ALA A 411 15.66 -12.63 7.98
C ALA A 411 15.86 -11.64 9.14
N GLY A 412 15.67 -12.10 10.38
CA GLY A 412 15.79 -11.27 11.58
C GLY A 412 15.27 -11.99 12.81
N VAL A 413 15.07 -11.23 13.89
CA VAL A 413 14.49 -11.72 15.15
C VAL A 413 13.40 -10.79 15.62
N VAL A 414 12.35 -11.34 16.24
CA VAL A 414 11.32 -10.54 16.91
C VAL A 414 11.46 -10.74 18.41
N SER A 415 11.67 -9.65 19.15
CA SER A 415 11.83 -9.78 20.61
C SER A 415 10.55 -10.19 21.31
N CYS A 416 10.65 -11.14 22.25
CA CYS A 416 9.53 -11.55 23.10
C CYS A 416 8.94 -10.35 23.85
N ARG A 417 9.79 -9.43 24.31
CA ARG A 417 9.36 -8.19 24.96
C ARG A 417 8.52 -7.31 24.03
N THR A 418 8.93 -7.19 22.76
CA THR A 418 8.19 -6.42 21.75
C THR A 418 6.83 -7.06 21.46
N ILE A 419 6.79 -8.39 21.33
CA ILE A 419 5.55 -9.17 21.13
C ILE A 419 4.57 -8.93 22.29
N LEU A 420 5.04 -9.11 23.54
CA LEU A 420 4.21 -8.93 24.73
C LEU A 420 3.77 -7.47 24.93
N LYS A 421 4.65 -6.50 24.66
CA LYS A 421 4.29 -5.07 24.71
C LYS A 421 3.16 -4.74 23.74
N GLN A 422 3.24 -5.23 22.50
CA GLN A 422 2.20 -5.03 21.48
C GLN A 422 0.87 -5.71 21.88
N MET A 423 0.93 -6.87 22.53
CA MET A 423 -0.26 -7.53 23.08
C MET A 423 -0.88 -6.73 24.24
N MET A 424 -0.07 -6.21 25.17
CA MET A 424 -0.55 -5.49 26.36
C MET A 424 -1.14 -4.12 26.04
N GLN A 425 -0.50 -3.36 25.15
CA GLN A 425 -0.99 -2.03 24.72
C GLN A 425 -2.38 -2.10 24.09
N ARG A 426 -2.82 -3.30 23.66
CA ARG A 426 -4.12 -3.54 23.02
C ARG A 426 -5.17 -4.15 23.92
N ARG A 427 -4.80 -4.68 25.09
CA ARG A 427 -5.79 -5.04 26.13
C ARG A 427 -6.23 -3.83 26.95
N ALA A 428 -5.43 -2.76 26.94
CA ALA A 428 -5.66 -1.54 27.70
C ALA A 428 -6.32 -0.40 26.90
N ALA A 429 -6.45 -0.56 25.59
CA ALA A 429 -7.21 0.30 24.68
C ALA A 429 -8.53 -0.37 24.33
#